data_AF-A0A0C2XK49-F1
#
_entry.id   AF-A0A0C2XK49-F1
#
_cell.length_a   1.000
_cell.length_b   1.000
_cell.length_c   1.000
_cell.angle_alpha   90.00
_cell.angle_beta   90.00
_cell.angle_gamma   90.00
#
_symmetry.space_group_name_H-M   'P 1'
#
loop_
_entity.id
_entity.type
_entity.pdbx_description
1 polymer ?
#
loop_
_entity_poly.entity_id
_entity_poly.type
_entity_poly.pdbx_seq_one_letter_code
_entity_poly.pdbx_strand_id
1 'polypeptide(L)'
;MRTALITVIFALFTHQVHAQTESIGPPIRFDAAHNASTIAGTWSSGSQHVQTGPGFANPIDSTFTYPATPGIGYSFSNDGFFEEALYRFTGNGTDPRCIVGVVQFQHGKYELLANGSIVLDPFAPDGRQQIQNPCAAQSNILRQFNQTTLFQSWRIFVDPQGRDKLHLFRFDGAPFPPMFRVSETPTMLPQRVLTNTTIGTTAEKRDLKERSAGAVTHPLTVAGFSAASLVSLGLLSLF
;
A
#
# COMPACT_ATOMS: atom_id res chain seq x y z
N MET A 1 43.21 51.57 -48.79
CA MET A 1 41.90 50.90 -48.56
C MET A 1 42.17 49.66 -47.73
N ARG A 2 41.77 49.67 -46.44
CA ARG A 2 42.11 48.64 -45.45
C ARG A 2 40.96 47.65 -45.34
N THR A 3 41.26 46.37 -45.57
CA THR A 3 40.39 45.20 -45.43
C THR A 3 40.17 44.89 -43.95
N ALA A 4 38.91 44.74 -43.53
CA ALA A 4 38.52 44.32 -42.18
C ALA A 4 38.17 42.82 -42.19
N LEU A 5 38.85 42.06 -41.34
CA LEU A 5 38.64 40.63 -41.11
C LEU A 5 37.59 40.49 -40.00
N ILE A 6 36.46 39.82 -40.26
CA ILE A 6 35.42 39.55 -39.25
C ILE A 6 35.65 38.13 -38.71
N THR A 7 36.01 38.03 -37.44
CA THR A 7 36.15 36.77 -36.71
C THR A 7 34.82 36.41 -36.07
N VAL A 8 34.24 35.26 -36.41
CA VAL A 8 32.99 34.75 -35.83
C VAL A 8 33.35 33.79 -34.70
N ILE A 9 32.99 34.14 -33.46
CA ILE A 9 33.16 33.29 -32.27
C ILE A 9 31.85 32.53 -32.04
N PHE A 10 31.88 31.21 -32.22
CA PHE A 10 30.77 30.31 -31.87
C PHE A 10 30.85 29.97 -30.37
N ALA A 11 29.91 30.48 -29.58
CA ALA A 11 29.77 30.09 -28.17
C ALA A 11 28.95 28.79 -28.07
N LEU A 12 29.59 27.71 -27.62
CA LEU A 12 28.94 26.45 -27.28
C LEU A 12 28.23 26.59 -25.93
N PHE A 13 26.90 26.64 -25.95
CA PHE A 13 26.07 26.54 -24.74
C PHE A 13 26.00 25.08 -24.28
N THR A 14 26.70 24.74 -23.20
CA THR A 14 26.49 23.48 -22.49
C THR A 14 25.22 23.60 -21.63
N HIS A 15 24.21 22.78 -21.93
CA HIS A 15 23.02 22.66 -21.07
C HIS A 15 23.39 21.86 -19.82
N GLN A 16 23.68 22.56 -18.73
CA GLN A 16 23.77 21.99 -17.40
C GLN A 16 22.34 21.75 -16.87
N VAL A 17 21.83 20.53 -17.05
CA VAL A 17 20.57 20.10 -16.41
C VAL A 17 20.86 19.90 -14.93
N HIS A 18 20.55 20.91 -14.11
CA HIS A 18 20.48 20.74 -12.67
C HIS A 18 19.10 20.17 -12.34
N ALA A 19 19.05 18.89 -11.97
CA ALA A 19 17.89 18.33 -11.29
C ALA A 19 17.80 19.00 -9.91
N GLN A 20 16.98 20.04 -9.78
CA GLN A 20 16.68 20.61 -8.47
C GLN A 20 15.49 19.83 -7.90
N THR A 21 15.78 18.98 -6.92
CA THR A 21 14.76 18.46 -6.01
C THR A 21 14.29 19.66 -5.17
N GLU A 22 13.20 20.28 -5.61
CA GLU A 22 12.58 21.39 -4.89
C GLU A 22 11.93 20.84 -3.61
N SER A 23 12.66 20.94 -2.50
CA SER A 23 12.15 20.72 -1.15
C SER A 23 11.12 21.82 -0.85
N ILE A 24 9.84 21.47 -0.82
CA ILE A 24 8.76 22.36 -0.36
C ILE A 24 8.92 22.55 1.15
N GLY A 25 9.76 23.52 1.54
CA GLY A 25 10.02 23.89 2.93
C GLY A 25 11.51 24.11 3.22
N PRO A 26 11.84 24.91 4.26
CA PRO A 26 13.22 25.04 4.71
C PRO A 26 13.76 23.65 5.12
N PRO A 27 15.04 23.34 4.82
CA PRO A 27 15.64 22.08 5.23
C PRO A 27 15.55 21.94 6.74
N ILE A 28 15.27 20.74 7.24
CA ILE A 28 15.16 20.57 8.69
C ILE A 28 16.52 20.74 9.32
N ARG A 29 16.52 21.37 10.48
CA ARG A 29 17.67 21.37 11.36
C ARG A 29 17.61 20.12 12.20
N PHE A 30 18.48 19.15 11.90
CA PHE A 30 18.69 18.00 12.75
C PHE A 30 19.25 18.47 14.10
N ASP A 31 18.37 18.60 15.10
CA ASP A 31 18.67 19.01 16.47
C ASP A 31 18.63 17.80 17.42
N ALA A 32 18.69 18.01 18.73
CA ALA A 32 18.65 16.93 19.73
C ALA A 32 17.42 16.01 19.61
N ALA A 33 16.28 16.50 19.11
CA ALA A 33 15.08 15.69 18.87
C ALA A 33 15.16 14.82 17.60
N HIS A 34 16.20 15.05 16.78
CA HIS A 34 16.55 14.25 15.61
C HIS A 34 17.92 13.56 15.77
N ASN A 35 18.54 13.65 16.96
CA ASN A 35 19.95 13.31 17.19
C ASN A 35 20.16 12.45 18.45
N ALA A 36 19.56 11.27 18.49
CA ALA A 36 19.91 10.24 19.45
C ALA A 36 20.06 8.90 18.73
N SER A 37 21.18 8.74 18.02
CA SER A 37 21.43 7.67 17.03
C SER A 37 20.42 7.71 15.87
N THR A 38 20.78 7.20 14.71
CA THR A 38 19.90 7.09 13.54
C THR A 38 18.55 6.49 13.95
N ILE A 39 17.45 6.78 13.23
CA ILE A 39 16.12 6.13 13.43
C ILE A 39 16.18 4.59 13.41
N ALA A 40 17.35 4.02 13.12
CA ALA A 40 17.63 2.61 13.14
C ALA A 40 17.30 1.93 14.48
N GLY A 41 16.77 0.73 14.33
CA GLY A 41 16.25 -0.08 15.41
C GLY A 41 14.83 -0.53 15.13
N THR A 42 14.30 -1.31 16.07
CA THR A 42 12.92 -1.81 16.05
C THR A 42 12.07 -0.95 16.95
N TRP A 43 10.95 -0.48 16.42
CA TRP A 43 9.98 0.37 17.09
C TRP A 43 8.63 -0.35 17.12
N SER A 44 7.90 -0.29 18.24
CA SER A 44 6.58 -0.89 18.37
C SER A 44 5.63 -0.03 19.20
N SER A 45 4.35 0.03 18.80
CA SER A 45 3.31 0.78 19.50
C SER A 45 2.55 -0.07 20.52
N GLY A 46 1.76 0.60 21.38
CA GLY A 46 0.88 -0.07 22.35
C GLY A 46 1.66 -0.93 23.34
N SER A 47 1.27 -2.20 23.47
CA SER A 47 1.93 -3.19 24.35
C SER A 47 3.22 -3.78 23.75
N GLN A 48 3.68 -3.28 22.61
CA GLN A 48 4.94 -3.67 21.96
C GLN A 48 5.01 -5.13 21.47
N HIS A 49 3.87 -5.81 21.35
CA HIS A 49 3.78 -7.19 20.86
C HIS A 49 3.89 -7.30 19.33
N VAL A 50 3.53 -6.25 18.59
CA VAL A 50 3.66 -6.23 17.13
C VAL A 50 5.09 -5.82 16.79
N GLN A 51 5.93 -6.81 16.51
CA GLN A 51 7.32 -6.63 16.12
C GLN A 51 7.52 -7.14 14.70
N THR A 52 8.50 -6.57 14.03
CA THR A 52 8.99 -6.97 12.72
C THR A 52 9.89 -8.22 12.82
N GLY A 53 10.13 -8.86 11.69
CA GLY A 53 11.05 -9.97 11.49
C GLY A 53 10.35 -11.30 11.20
N PRO A 54 11.12 -12.39 11.19
CA PRO A 54 10.60 -13.74 10.88
C PRO A 54 9.56 -14.24 11.89
N GLY A 55 9.47 -13.63 13.07
CA GLY A 55 8.45 -13.93 14.07
C GLY A 55 7.06 -13.40 13.74
N PHE A 56 6.90 -12.54 12.72
CA PHE A 56 5.62 -11.90 12.39
C PHE A 56 5.04 -12.35 11.05
N ALA A 57 5.85 -12.40 9.99
CA ALA A 57 5.40 -12.78 8.66
C ALA A 57 6.41 -13.68 7.95
N ASN A 58 5.88 -14.60 7.15
CA ASN A 58 6.64 -15.36 6.17
C ASN A 58 6.04 -15.06 4.77
N PRO A 59 6.65 -14.15 3.98
CA PRO A 59 6.10 -13.73 2.69
C PRO A 59 6.23 -14.79 1.60
N ILE A 60 7.14 -15.76 1.74
CA ILE A 60 7.32 -16.88 0.79
C ILE A 60 6.08 -17.78 0.84
N ASP A 61 5.69 -18.20 2.05
CA ASP A 61 4.51 -19.05 2.27
C ASP A 61 3.22 -18.22 2.42
N SER A 62 3.35 -16.89 2.43
CA SER A 62 2.27 -15.92 2.62
C SER A 62 1.47 -16.15 3.92
N THR A 63 2.18 -16.41 5.01
CA THR A 63 1.60 -16.67 6.33
C THR A 63 1.99 -15.60 7.34
N PHE A 64 1.18 -15.46 8.38
CA PHE A 64 1.37 -14.52 9.49
C PHE A 64 1.30 -15.24 10.83
N THR A 65 2.15 -14.82 11.76
CA THR A 65 2.07 -15.18 13.18
C THR A 65 1.42 -14.02 13.92
N TYR A 66 0.27 -14.28 14.53
CA TYR A 66 -0.55 -13.23 15.16
C TYR A 66 0.02 -12.86 16.53
N PRO A 67 0.36 -11.58 16.76
CA PRO A 67 0.75 -11.10 18.08
C PRO A 67 -0.41 -11.17 19.08
N ALA A 68 -0.07 -11.24 20.38
CA ALA A 68 -1.07 -11.33 21.44
C ALA A 68 -1.96 -10.08 21.57
N THR A 69 -1.49 -8.90 21.14
CA THR A 69 -2.26 -7.66 21.10
C THR A 69 -2.05 -6.90 19.79
N PRO A 70 -3.05 -6.12 19.33
CA PRO A 70 -2.92 -5.29 18.14
C PRO A 70 -1.94 -4.14 18.36
N GLY A 71 -1.37 -3.66 17.26
CA GLY A 71 -0.35 -2.64 17.23
C GLY A 71 0.27 -2.49 15.85
N ILE A 72 1.34 -1.72 15.82
CA ILE A 72 2.14 -1.41 14.64
C ILE A 72 3.61 -1.48 15.06
N GLY A 73 4.44 -2.09 14.23
CA GLY A 73 5.87 -2.20 14.35
C GLY A 73 6.58 -1.70 13.10
N TYR A 74 7.70 -1.00 13.27
CA TYR A 74 8.62 -0.64 12.19
C TYR A 74 10.04 -0.99 12.59
N SER A 75 10.82 -1.51 11.66
CA SER A 75 12.28 -1.59 11.78
C SER A 75 12.93 -0.72 10.73
N PHE A 76 13.99 0.00 11.10
CA PHE A 76 14.83 0.76 10.19
C PHE A 76 16.28 0.30 10.34
N SER A 77 16.98 0.08 9.24
CA SER A 77 18.43 -0.21 9.26
C SER A 77 19.25 0.99 8.84
N ASN A 78 20.50 1.04 9.30
CA ASN A 78 21.45 2.07 8.88
C ASN A 78 21.73 2.04 7.36
N ASP A 79 21.49 0.91 6.71
CA ASP A 79 21.69 0.72 5.27
C ASP A 79 20.49 1.21 4.42
N GLY A 80 19.49 1.86 5.05
CA GLY A 80 18.34 2.44 4.34
C GLY A 80 17.25 1.42 4.00
N PHE A 81 17.12 0.34 4.78
CA PHE A 81 16.00 -0.62 4.64
C PHE A 81 15.00 -0.48 5.77
N PHE A 82 13.72 -0.67 5.44
CA PHE A 82 12.65 -0.68 6.42
C PHE A 82 11.85 -1.97 6.35
N GLU A 83 11.19 -2.28 7.45
CA GLU A 83 10.15 -3.29 7.51
C GLU A 83 8.97 -2.78 8.32
N GLU A 84 7.76 -3.09 7.88
CA GLU A 84 6.48 -2.76 8.52
C GLU A 84 5.76 -4.03 8.94
N ALA A 85 5.29 -4.05 10.19
CA ALA A 85 4.40 -5.05 10.74
C ALA A 85 3.15 -4.34 11.31
N LEU A 86 1.96 -4.70 10.85
CA LEU A 86 0.73 -4.08 11.32
C LEU A 86 -0.29 -5.16 11.66
N TYR A 87 -0.87 -5.07 12.85
CA TYR A 87 -2.00 -5.90 13.27
C TYR A 87 -3.05 -5.01 13.93
N ARG A 88 -4.18 -4.80 13.27
CA ARG A 88 -5.20 -3.84 13.70
C ARG A 88 -6.61 -4.39 13.52
N PHE A 89 -7.51 -3.84 14.33
CA PHE A 89 -8.93 -4.09 14.23
C PHE A 89 -9.69 -2.79 13.95
N THR A 90 -10.72 -2.89 13.13
CA THR A 90 -11.72 -1.85 12.91
C THR A 90 -13.06 -2.39 13.40
N GLY A 91 -13.61 -1.77 14.45
CA GLY A 91 -14.92 -2.12 14.97
C GLY A 91 -16.06 -1.62 14.08
N ASN A 92 -17.21 -2.29 14.15
CA ASN A 92 -18.45 -1.85 13.53
C ASN A 92 -19.47 -1.53 14.64
N GLY A 93 -19.78 -0.24 14.81
CA GLY A 93 -20.70 0.23 15.85
C GLY A 93 -22.16 -0.20 15.64
N THR A 94 -22.55 -0.49 14.39
CA THR A 94 -23.90 -0.93 14.05
C THR A 94 -24.09 -2.42 14.28
N ASP A 95 -23.09 -3.25 13.92
CA ASP A 95 -23.07 -4.68 14.25
C ASP A 95 -21.71 -5.06 14.86
N PRO A 96 -21.62 -5.12 16.20
CA PRO A 96 -20.38 -5.46 16.90
C PRO A 96 -19.81 -6.86 16.59
N ARG A 97 -20.58 -7.75 15.95
CA ARG A 97 -20.08 -9.07 15.52
C ARG A 97 -19.26 -8.96 14.23
N CYS A 98 -19.36 -7.85 13.51
CA CYS A 98 -18.72 -7.59 12.23
C CYS A 98 -17.40 -6.81 12.36
N ILE A 99 -16.50 -7.25 13.25
CA ILE A 99 -15.18 -6.64 13.41
C ILE A 99 -14.29 -7.04 12.25
N VAL A 100 -13.55 -6.08 11.68
CA VAL A 100 -12.57 -6.35 10.62
C VAL A 100 -11.18 -6.39 11.23
N GLY A 101 -10.49 -7.52 11.12
CA GLY A 101 -9.07 -7.66 11.44
C GLY A 101 -8.20 -7.50 10.19
N VAL A 102 -7.10 -6.76 10.31
CA VAL A 102 -6.10 -6.60 9.26
C VAL A 102 -4.73 -6.92 9.83
N VAL A 103 -4.05 -7.89 9.22
CA VAL A 103 -2.62 -8.13 9.39
C VAL A 103 -1.91 -7.76 8.10
N GLN A 104 -0.85 -6.99 8.19
CA GLN A 104 -0.12 -6.50 7.03
C GLN A 104 1.38 -6.52 7.29
N PHE A 105 2.11 -6.90 6.25
CA PHE A 105 3.55 -6.87 6.18
C PHE A 105 3.99 -6.23 4.86
N GLN A 106 5.02 -5.39 4.92
CA GLN A 106 5.80 -4.99 3.76
C GLN A 106 7.19 -4.55 4.21
N HIS A 107 8.16 -4.62 3.31
CA HIS A 107 9.54 -4.22 3.57
C HIS A 107 10.17 -3.69 2.29
N GLY A 108 11.24 -2.93 2.40
CA GLY A 108 11.91 -2.32 1.25
C GLY A 108 12.93 -1.28 1.67
N LYS A 109 13.04 -0.21 0.90
CA LYS A 109 13.98 0.88 1.14
C LYS A 109 13.30 2.10 1.72
N TYR A 110 14.01 2.85 2.55
CA TYR A 110 13.54 4.14 3.01
C TYR A 110 14.58 5.22 2.79
N GLU A 111 14.09 6.45 2.65
CA GLU A 111 14.92 7.64 2.52
C GLU A 111 14.46 8.70 3.54
N LEU A 112 15.44 9.29 4.23
CA LEU A 112 15.23 10.47 5.06
C LEU A 112 15.53 11.70 4.19
N LEU A 113 14.48 12.44 3.84
CA LEU A 113 14.61 13.60 2.96
C LEU A 113 15.07 14.83 3.74
N ALA A 114 15.73 15.77 3.05
CA ALA A 114 16.25 17.00 3.64
C ALA A 114 15.15 17.92 4.23
N ASN A 115 13.90 17.75 3.76
CA ASN A 115 12.71 18.43 4.28
C ASN A 115 12.12 17.76 5.55
N GLY A 116 12.73 16.67 6.02
CA GLY A 116 12.38 15.95 7.26
C GLY A 116 11.31 14.91 7.09
N SER A 117 10.83 14.70 5.88
CA SER A 117 9.94 13.59 5.58
C SER A 117 10.71 12.28 5.47
N ILE A 118 9.98 11.18 5.65
CA ILE A 118 10.46 9.83 5.38
C ILE A 118 9.63 9.26 4.24
N VAL A 119 10.30 8.74 3.21
CA VAL A 119 9.66 7.96 2.15
C VAL A 119 9.99 6.49 2.38
N LEU A 120 8.95 5.64 2.45
CA LEU A 120 9.07 4.19 2.49
C LEU A 120 8.68 3.64 1.12
N ASP A 121 9.61 2.98 0.44
CA ASP A 121 9.43 2.37 -0.87
C ASP A 121 9.58 0.83 -0.79
N PRO A 122 8.47 0.08 -0.72
CA PRO A 122 8.50 -1.37 -0.50
C PRO A 122 8.97 -2.15 -1.74
N PHE A 123 9.52 -3.34 -1.50
CA PHE A 123 9.68 -4.35 -2.54
C PHE A 123 8.30 -4.88 -2.94
N ALA A 124 7.82 -4.38 -4.08
CA ALA A 124 6.50 -4.68 -4.64
C ALA A 124 6.04 -6.16 -4.53
N PRO A 125 6.85 -7.19 -4.87
CA PRO A 125 6.40 -8.58 -4.82
C PRO A 125 6.17 -9.13 -3.40
N ASP A 126 6.78 -8.56 -2.36
CA ASP A 126 6.90 -9.22 -1.06
C ASP A 126 5.78 -8.88 -0.08
N GLY A 127 5.16 -7.71 -0.20
CA GLY A 127 4.16 -7.28 0.77
C GLY A 127 2.93 -8.19 0.76
N ARG A 128 2.40 -8.45 1.96
CA ARG A 128 1.25 -9.31 2.20
C ARG A 128 0.26 -8.58 3.08
N GLN A 129 -1.02 -8.78 2.82
CA GLN A 129 -2.08 -8.31 3.70
C GLN A 129 -3.16 -9.37 3.78
N GLN A 130 -3.49 -9.74 5.02
CA GLN A 130 -4.62 -10.60 5.34
C GLN A 130 -5.72 -9.76 5.98
N ILE A 131 -6.92 -9.85 5.42
CA ILE A 131 -8.13 -9.20 5.94
C ILE A 131 -9.10 -10.28 6.37
N GLN A 132 -9.52 -10.20 7.63
CA GLN A 132 -10.52 -11.08 8.21
C GLN A 132 -11.77 -10.25 8.50
N ASN A 133 -12.90 -10.61 7.88
CA ASN A 133 -14.17 -9.94 8.07
C ASN A 133 -15.30 -10.99 8.16
N PRO A 134 -15.81 -11.32 9.35
CA PRO A 134 -16.79 -12.39 9.53
C PRO A 134 -18.14 -12.12 8.85
N CYS A 135 -18.42 -10.87 8.46
CA CYS A 135 -19.67 -10.48 7.83
C CYS A 135 -19.56 -10.20 6.32
N ALA A 136 -18.35 -10.28 5.75
CA ALA A 136 -18.17 -10.19 4.31
C ALA A 136 -18.48 -11.53 3.62
N ALA A 137 -18.76 -11.49 2.32
CA ALA A 137 -18.97 -12.69 1.51
C ALA A 137 -17.75 -13.62 1.51
N GLN A 138 -16.54 -13.04 1.60
CA GLN A 138 -15.30 -13.78 1.83
C GLN A 138 -14.73 -13.36 3.18
N SER A 139 -14.70 -14.30 4.13
CA SER A 139 -14.37 -14.01 5.53
C SER A 139 -12.88 -13.85 5.81
N ASN A 140 -12.04 -14.36 4.91
CA ASN A 140 -10.59 -14.30 4.99
C ASN A 140 -10.01 -14.10 3.59
N ILE A 141 -9.35 -12.96 3.38
CA ILE A 141 -8.77 -12.56 2.12
C ILE A 141 -7.29 -12.30 2.35
N LEU A 142 -6.44 -13.11 1.73
CA LEU A 142 -5.01 -12.87 1.65
C LEU A 142 -4.70 -12.28 0.27
N ARG A 143 -3.99 -11.15 0.25
CA ARG A 143 -3.61 -10.48 -0.99
C ARG A 143 -2.21 -9.91 -0.90
N GLN A 144 -1.64 -9.64 -2.07
CA GLN A 144 -0.43 -8.86 -2.17
C GLN A 144 -0.69 -7.41 -1.73
N PHE A 145 0.29 -6.82 -1.06
CA PHE A 145 0.25 -5.44 -0.61
C PHE A 145 1.50 -4.71 -1.08
N ASN A 146 1.33 -3.51 -1.61
CA ASN A 146 2.43 -2.68 -2.08
C ASN A 146 1.99 -1.23 -1.96
N GLN A 147 2.41 -0.56 -0.89
CA GLN A 147 2.06 0.83 -0.67
C GLN A 147 3.28 1.64 -0.23
N THR A 148 3.76 2.48 -1.14
CA THR A 148 4.71 3.55 -0.82
C THR A 148 4.08 4.50 0.20
N THR A 149 4.79 4.78 1.28
CA THR A 149 4.28 5.57 2.40
C THR A 149 5.15 6.81 2.62
N LEU A 150 4.51 7.97 2.73
CA LEU A 150 5.15 9.23 3.09
C LEU A 150 4.76 9.60 4.52
N PHE A 151 5.77 9.75 5.39
CA PHE A 151 5.62 10.47 6.64
C PHE A 151 6.12 11.89 6.46
N GLN A 152 5.26 12.89 6.68
CA GLN A 152 5.60 14.29 6.48
C GLN A 152 6.76 14.73 7.38
N SER A 153 6.79 14.24 8.62
CA SER A 153 7.85 14.50 9.58
C SER A 153 7.99 13.38 10.59
N TRP A 154 9.12 13.35 11.28
CA TRP A 154 9.40 12.41 12.36
C TRP A 154 10.22 13.09 13.45
N ARG A 155 10.16 12.55 14.66
CA ARG A 155 10.97 13.01 15.80
C ARG A 155 11.14 11.89 16.80
N ILE A 156 12.28 11.86 17.48
CA ILE A 156 12.57 10.95 18.58
C ILE A 156 12.67 11.76 19.86
N PHE A 157 12.04 11.27 20.92
CA PHE A 157 12.19 11.86 22.24
C PHE A 157 12.25 10.78 23.32
N VAL A 158 12.81 11.13 24.46
CA VAL A 158 12.87 10.25 25.63
C VAL A 158 11.60 10.45 26.45
N ASP A 159 10.89 9.36 26.76
CA ASP A 159 9.72 9.40 27.64
C ASP A 159 10.14 9.65 29.10
N PRO A 160 9.21 10.02 30.01
CA PRO A 160 9.53 10.22 31.43
C PRO A 160 10.14 8.99 32.13
N GLN A 161 10.04 7.81 31.52
CA GLN A 161 10.59 6.55 31.99
C GLN A 161 11.97 6.25 31.37
N GLY A 162 12.55 7.20 30.62
CA GLY A 162 13.88 7.07 30.02
C GLY A 162 13.92 6.27 28.71
N ARG A 163 12.78 6.01 28.07
CA ARG A 163 12.72 5.19 26.84
C ARG A 163 12.54 6.06 25.60
N ASP A 164 13.25 5.71 24.55
CA ASP A 164 13.09 6.34 23.25
C ASP A 164 11.69 6.10 22.67
N LYS A 165 11.07 7.18 22.21
CA LYS A 165 9.80 7.20 21.49
C LYS A 165 9.96 7.85 20.14
N LEU A 166 9.62 7.10 19.10
CA LEU A 166 9.49 7.60 17.74
C LEU A 166 8.06 8.09 17.52
N HIS A 167 7.96 9.35 17.12
CA HIS A 167 6.72 9.94 16.62
C HIS A 167 6.85 10.18 15.13
N LEU A 168 5.92 9.58 14.39
CA LEU A 168 5.76 9.80 12.96
C LEU A 168 4.52 10.67 12.74
N PHE A 169 4.54 11.47 11.69
CA PHE A 169 3.40 12.25 11.25
C PHE A 169 3.05 11.83 9.83
N ARG A 170 1.79 11.51 9.59
CA ARG A 170 1.29 11.08 8.28
C ARG A 170 1.46 12.19 7.25
N PHE A 171 1.17 11.88 5.99
CA PHE A 171 1.25 12.84 4.88
C PHE A 171 0.41 14.12 5.09
N ASP A 172 -0.66 14.04 5.89
CA ASP A 172 -1.57 15.14 6.24
C ASP A 172 -1.17 15.85 7.56
N GLY A 173 -0.05 15.47 8.16
CA GLY A 173 0.43 15.99 9.45
C GLY A 173 -0.28 15.40 10.66
N ALA A 174 -1.26 14.49 10.48
CA ALA A 174 -1.89 13.83 11.60
C ALA A 174 -0.88 12.94 12.35
N PRO A 175 -0.90 12.93 13.69
CA PRO A 175 0.01 12.09 14.45
C PRO A 175 -0.25 10.61 14.17
N PHE A 176 0.82 9.88 13.88
CA PHE A 176 0.81 8.42 13.86
C PHE A 176 0.87 7.88 15.30
N PRO A 177 0.38 6.66 15.58
CA PRO A 177 0.53 6.06 16.90
C PRO A 177 1.98 6.13 17.41
N PRO A 178 2.20 6.53 18.68
CA PRO A 178 3.54 6.63 19.24
C PRO A 178 4.19 5.25 19.30
N MET A 179 5.45 5.17 18.91
CA MET A 179 6.21 3.91 18.84
C MET A 179 7.34 3.95 19.86
N PHE A 180 7.49 2.90 20.66
CA PHE A 180 8.58 2.75 21.62
C PHE A 180 9.72 1.95 21.00
N ARG A 181 10.96 2.30 21.29
CA ARG A 181 12.11 1.51 20.86
C ARG A 181 12.15 0.19 21.64
N VAL A 182 12.10 -0.91 20.91
CA VAL A 182 12.18 -2.28 21.45
C VAL A 182 13.61 -2.81 21.40
N SER A 183 14.36 -2.45 20.35
CA SER A 183 15.74 -2.87 20.14
C SER A 183 16.51 -1.81 19.37
N GLU A 184 17.78 -1.60 19.70
CA GLU A 184 18.70 -0.76 18.94
C GLU A 184 19.08 -1.40 17.61
N THR A 185 19.22 -2.73 17.59
CA THR A 185 19.44 -3.49 16.36
C THR A 185 18.09 -3.77 15.70
N PRO A 186 17.89 -3.42 14.43
CA PRO A 186 16.63 -3.69 13.75
C PRO A 186 16.42 -5.18 13.56
N THR A 187 15.22 -5.63 13.89
CA THR A 187 14.74 -6.99 13.62
C THR A 187 13.94 -6.93 12.33
N MET A 188 14.42 -7.58 11.27
CA MET A 188 13.77 -7.57 9.96
C MET A 188 14.11 -8.86 9.19
N LEU A 189 13.31 -9.19 8.19
CA LEU A 189 13.62 -10.20 7.19
C LEU A 189 14.82 -9.76 6.32
N PRO A 190 15.39 -10.67 5.50
CA PRO A 190 16.51 -10.31 4.64
C PRO A 190 16.20 -9.12 3.72
N GLN A 191 17.11 -8.15 3.67
CA GLN A 191 17.00 -6.86 2.96
C GLN A 191 17.14 -6.97 1.43
N ARG A 192 16.33 -7.82 0.82
CA ARG A 192 16.25 -8.05 -0.62
C ARG A 192 14.85 -8.50 -1.00
N VAL A 193 14.55 -8.53 -2.28
CA VAL A 193 13.34 -9.19 -2.77
C VAL A 193 13.33 -10.67 -2.33
N LEU A 194 12.25 -11.10 -1.69
CA LEU A 194 12.08 -12.44 -1.11
C LEU A 194 11.24 -13.36 -1.99
N THR A 195 10.35 -12.78 -2.81
CA THR A 195 9.39 -13.52 -3.62
C THR A 195 9.38 -13.05 -5.07
N ASN A 196 9.11 -13.98 -5.98
CA ASN A 196 9.03 -13.72 -7.43
C ASN A 196 7.58 -13.82 -7.96
N THR A 197 6.59 -13.93 -7.07
CA THR A 197 5.21 -14.27 -7.43
C THR A 197 4.27 -13.16 -6.98
N THR A 198 3.48 -12.63 -7.90
CA THR A 198 2.35 -11.75 -7.57
C THR A 198 1.14 -12.59 -7.21
N ILE A 199 0.55 -12.36 -6.03
CA ILE A 199 -0.73 -13.01 -5.67
C ILE A 199 -1.84 -12.15 -6.26
N GLY A 200 -2.18 -12.42 -7.52
CA GLY A 200 -3.39 -11.89 -8.12
C GLY A 200 -4.62 -12.48 -7.44
N THR A 201 -5.63 -11.66 -7.16
CA THR A 201 -6.98 -12.16 -6.92
C THR A 201 -7.40 -12.93 -8.16
N THR A 202 -7.50 -14.25 -8.07
CA THR A 202 -8.12 -15.09 -9.09
C THR A 202 -9.60 -14.70 -9.18
N ALA A 203 -9.89 -13.68 -9.97
CA ALA A 203 -11.19 -13.58 -10.60
C ALA A 203 -11.23 -14.71 -11.63
N GLU A 204 -11.65 -15.91 -11.20
CA GLU A 204 -12.09 -16.91 -12.15
C GLU A 204 -13.23 -16.27 -12.95
N LYS A 205 -12.96 -15.94 -14.22
CA LYS A 205 -14.01 -15.76 -15.21
C LYS A 205 -14.79 -17.06 -15.22
N ARG A 206 -15.97 -17.06 -14.60
CA ARG A 206 -16.96 -18.12 -14.81
C ARG A 206 -17.25 -18.13 -16.30
N ASP A 207 -16.70 -19.13 -16.99
CA ASP A 207 -17.02 -19.39 -18.38
C ASP A 207 -18.51 -19.74 -18.45
N LEU A 208 -19.29 -18.83 -19.01
CA LEU A 208 -20.70 -19.08 -19.28
C LEU A 208 -20.75 -20.08 -20.44
N LYS A 209 -20.71 -21.37 -20.10
CA LYS A 209 -20.99 -22.43 -21.06
C LYS A 209 -22.42 -22.28 -21.54
N GLU A 210 -22.56 -21.76 -22.75
CA GLU A 210 -23.81 -21.63 -23.49
C GLU A 210 -24.46 -23.02 -23.59
N ARG A 211 -25.52 -23.23 -22.81
CA ARG A 211 -26.37 -24.41 -22.95
C ARG A 211 -27.16 -24.25 -24.24
N SER A 212 -26.64 -24.81 -25.32
CA SER A 212 -27.42 -25.08 -26.54
C SER A 212 -28.66 -25.89 -26.16
N ALA A 213 -29.82 -25.23 -26.19
CA ALA A 213 -31.11 -25.88 -26.09
C ALA A 213 -31.35 -26.63 -27.40
N GLY A 214 -31.09 -27.94 -27.38
CA GLY A 214 -31.55 -28.85 -28.42
C GLY A 214 -33.08 -28.77 -28.48
N ALA A 215 -33.58 -28.10 -29.52
CA ALA A 215 -35.00 -28.05 -29.83
C ALA A 215 -35.44 -29.46 -30.26
N VAL A 216 -36.05 -30.18 -29.32
CA VAL A 216 -36.81 -31.40 -29.60
C VAL A 216 -38.06 -30.98 -30.38
N THR A 217 -38.07 -31.25 -31.68
CA THR A 217 -39.24 -31.05 -32.55
C THR A 217 -40.28 -32.12 -32.26
N HIS A 218 -41.37 -31.75 -31.57
CA HIS A 218 -42.59 -32.54 -31.54
C HIS A 218 -43.51 -32.09 -32.69
N PRO A 219 -44.06 -33.00 -33.52
CA PRO A 219 -45.01 -32.64 -34.56
C PRO A 219 -46.38 -32.37 -33.93
N LEU A 220 -46.85 -31.13 -34.03
CA LEU A 220 -48.23 -30.75 -33.71
C LEU A 220 -49.01 -30.60 -35.02
N THR A 221 -49.77 -31.64 -35.33
CA THR A 221 -50.89 -31.60 -36.27
C THR A 221 -52.08 -30.90 -35.63
N VAL A 222 -52.44 -29.71 -36.09
CA VAL A 222 -53.79 -29.16 -35.89
C VAL A 222 -54.24 -28.43 -37.16
N ALA A 223 -55.45 -28.79 -37.57
CA ALA A 223 -56.18 -28.38 -38.74
C ALA A 223 -56.44 -26.86 -38.80
N GLY A 224 -56.51 -26.34 -40.02
CA GLY A 224 -56.69 -24.93 -40.30
C GLY A 224 -58.09 -24.41 -40.01
N PHE A 225 -58.16 -23.08 -39.91
CA PHE A 225 -59.29 -22.27 -40.36
C PHE A 225 -58.72 -20.95 -40.89
N SER A 226 -59.15 -20.60 -42.09
CA SER A 226 -58.92 -19.31 -42.76
C SER A 226 -59.77 -18.21 -42.12
N ALA A 227 -59.28 -16.96 -42.08
CA ALA A 227 -59.97 -15.79 -42.63
C ALA A 227 -59.30 -14.45 -42.29
N ALA A 228 -59.14 -13.65 -43.35
CA ALA A 228 -59.41 -12.21 -43.44
C ALA A 228 -58.56 -11.18 -42.67
N SER A 229 -57.90 -10.34 -43.47
CA SER A 229 -57.37 -9.00 -43.22
C SER A 229 -58.28 -8.10 -42.39
N LEU A 230 -57.67 -7.14 -41.69
CA LEU A 230 -58.09 -5.73 -41.70
C LEU A 230 -56.98 -4.79 -41.22
N VAL A 231 -57.06 -3.57 -41.73
CA VAL A 231 -56.06 -2.51 -41.82
C VAL A 231 -56.21 -1.48 -40.69
N SER A 232 -55.11 -0.75 -40.43
CA SER A 232 -54.96 0.64 -39.92
C SER A 232 -54.15 0.75 -38.62
N LEU A 233 -52.99 1.43 -38.55
CA LEU A 233 -52.61 2.86 -38.71
C LEU A 233 -52.99 3.77 -37.52
N GLY A 234 -51.95 4.30 -36.86
CA GLY A 234 -51.97 5.46 -35.95
C GLY A 234 -51.66 5.10 -34.50
N LEU A 235 -50.88 5.86 -33.72
CA LEU A 235 -50.22 7.15 -33.91
C LEU A 235 -49.13 7.31 -32.81
N LEU A 236 -48.21 8.25 -33.03
CA LEU A 236 -47.33 8.94 -32.06
C LEU A 236 -48.03 9.22 -30.70
N SER A 237 -47.38 9.42 -29.55
CA SER A 237 -46.14 10.12 -29.23
C SER A 237 -45.73 9.86 -27.77
N LEU A 238 -44.45 10.09 -27.52
CA LEU A 238 -43.77 10.32 -26.25
C LEU A 238 -44.61 10.94 -25.11
N PHE A 239 -44.40 10.40 -23.91
CA PHE A 239 -43.84 11.15 -22.78
C PHE A 239 -42.72 10.32 -22.15
#